data_AF-A0A521UL98-F1
#
_entry.id   AF-A0A521UL98-F1
#
_cell.length_a   1.000
_cell.length_b   1.000
_cell.length_c   1.000
_cell.angle_alpha   90.00
_cell.angle_beta   90.00
_cell.angle_gamma   90.00
#
_symmetry.space_group_name_H-M   'P 1'
#
loop_
_entity.id
_entity.type
_entity.pdbx_description
1 polymer ?
#
loop_
_entity_poly.entity_id
_entity_poly.type
_entity_poly.pdbx_seq_one_letter_code
_entity_poly.pdbx_strand_id
1 'polypeptide(L)'
;MIVSIIAVAMAAVVFAMVGYPLLNNRRQPAVIQPEAYQLALEDLVVEREETYAAIKELDFDHEMGNLADADYQQLRERYRRRAAGILEELDRMQAVSAAHASKSRSATNRKPLPSSEDEIEREVRRRRARRRPSPDVGTTCPSCGGSLALEDRFCAACGTAVGRQRCPECGTDYGPDDLFCGSCGASLAAGVAR
;
A
#
# COMPACT_ATOMS: atom_id res chain seq x y z
N MET A 1 -58.58 42.33 12.10
CA MET A 1 -58.01 41.84 10.83
C MET A 1 -56.50 41.65 10.88
N ILE A 2 -55.71 42.70 11.17
CA ILE A 2 -54.23 42.62 11.16
C ILE A 2 -53.68 41.56 12.12
N VAL A 3 -54.17 41.52 13.37
CA VAL A 3 -53.73 40.54 14.39
C VAL A 3 -54.01 39.10 13.97
N SER A 4 -55.17 38.84 13.37
CA SER A 4 -55.54 37.50 12.88
C SER A 4 -54.65 37.04 11.72
N ILE A 5 -54.25 37.96 10.83
CA ILE A 5 -53.34 37.67 9.71
C ILE A 5 -51.95 37.30 10.23
N ILE A 6 -51.44 38.03 11.22
CA ILE A 6 -50.13 37.77 11.83
C ILE A 6 -50.14 36.40 12.54
N ALA A 7 -51.20 36.08 13.28
CA ALA A 7 -51.31 34.80 13.96
C ALA A 7 -51.30 33.60 12.99
N VAL A 8 -52.04 33.70 11.88
CA VAL A 8 -52.08 32.66 10.84
C VAL A 8 -50.72 32.53 10.14
N ALA A 9 -50.05 33.64 9.84
CA ALA A 9 -48.73 33.63 9.23
C ALA A 9 -47.67 32.96 10.13
N MET A 10 -47.66 33.27 11.44
CA MET A 10 -46.75 32.62 12.39
C MET A 10 -47.04 31.12 12.52
N ALA A 11 -48.32 30.73 12.60
CA ALA A 11 -48.70 29.32 12.65
C ALA A 11 -48.25 28.56 11.40
N ALA A 12 -48.40 29.15 10.20
CA ALA A 12 -47.95 28.56 8.95
C ALA A 12 -46.42 28.40 8.88
N VAL A 13 -45.65 29.38 9.39
CA VAL A 13 -44.18 29.29 9.47
C VAL A 13 -43.74 28.18 10.42
N VAL A 14 -44.38 28.05 11.59
CA VAL A 14 -44.08 26.97 12.55
C VAL A 14 -44.42 25.61 11.94
N PHE A 15 -45.58 25.47 11.29
CA PHE A 15 -45.96 24.25 10.58
C PHE A 15 -45.02 23.92 9.43
N ALA A 16 -44.55 24.92 8.68
CA ALA A 16 -43.55 24.73 7.65
C ALA A 16 -42.21 24.30 8.25
N MET A 17 -41.77 24.91 9.36
CA MET A 17 -40.51 24.58 10.03
C MET A 17 -40.52 23.15 10.60
N VAL A 18 -41.67 22.68 11.10
CA VAL A 18 -41.83 21.32 11.64
C VAL A 18 -42.18 20.29 10.56
N GLY A 19 -42.92 20.66 9.52
CA GLY A 19 -43.30 19.79 8.40
C GLY A 19 -42.20 19.63 7.35
N TYR A 20 -41.38 20.66 7.13
CA TYR A 20 -40.24 20.63 6.21
C TYR A 20 -39.25 19.49 6.52
N PRO A 21 -38.83 19.22 7.77
CA PRO A 21 -37.97 18.08 8.06
C PRO A 21 -38.67 16.75 7.74
N LEU A 22 -39.99 16.62 7.94
CA LEU A 22 -40.74 15.40 7.61
C LEU A 22 -40.82 15.13 6.09
N LEU A 23 -41.03 16.16 5.26
CA LEU A 23 -41.03 16.01 3.80
C LEU A 23 -39.61 15.86 3.22
N ASN A 24 -38.61 16.46 3.85
CA ASN A 24 -37.22 16.39 3.40
C ASN A 24 -36.44 15.19 4.01
N ASN A 25 -37.03 14.42 4.94
CA ASN A 25 -36.39 13.29 5.60
C ASN A 25 -36.15 12.06 4.71
N ARG A 26 -36.64 12.05 3.46
CA ARG A 26 -36.25 11.02 2.48
C ARG A 26 -34.80 11.16 2.01
N ARG A 27 -34.05 12.16 2.49
CA ARG A 27 -32.65 12.44 2.11
C ARG A 27 -31.65 12.50 3.26
N GLN A 28 -32.04 12.24 4.51
CA GLN A 28 -31.03 12.00 5.55
C GLN A 28 -30.64 10.53 5.49
N PRO A 29 -29.47 10.17 4.93
CA PRO A 29 -28.94 8.83 5.18
C PRO A 29 -28.83 8.70 6.69
N ALA A 30 -29.32 7.58 7.23
CA ALA A 30 -29.12 7.23 8.63
C ALA A 30 -27.68 7.59 9.02
N VAL A 31 -27.52 8.37 10.08
CA VAL A 31 -26.21 8.69 10.64
C VAL A 31 -25.61 7.36 11.05
N ILE A 32 -24.76 6.78 10.18
CA ILE A 32 -23.89 5.67 10.55
C ILE A 32 -23.04 6.25 11.67
N GLN A 33 -23.22 5.74 12.89
CA GLN A 33 -22.36 6.12 14.00
C GLN A 33 -20.96 5.61 13.63
N PRO A 34 -20.02 6.52 13.31
CA PRO A 34 -18.74 6.13 12.73
C PRO A 34 -17.95 5.23 13.68
N GLU A 35 -18.12 5.40 14.99
CA GLU A 35 -17.50 4.61 16.04
C GLU A 35 -17.98 3.15 16.05
N ALA A 36 -19.30 2.91 15.96
CA ALA A 36 -19.85 1.55 15.96
C ALA A 36 -19.48 0.78 14.68
N TYR A 37 -19.39 1.48 13.55
CA TYR A 37 -18.94 0.91 12.29
C TYR A 37 -17.43 0.56 12.33
N GLN A 38 -16.60 1.44 12.91
CA GLN A 38 -15.17 1.19 13.08
C GLN A 38 -14.91 -0.02 13.97
N LEU A 39 -15.60 -0.09 15.11
CA LEU A 39 -15.49 -1.22 16.04
C LEU A 39 -15.87 -2.55 15.36
N ALA A 40 -16.98 -2.57 14.62
CA ALA A 40 -17.39 -3.75 13.86
C ALA A 40 -16.33 -4.16 12.81
N LEU A 41 -15.72 -3.20 12.13
CA LEU A 41 -14.65 -3.48 11.16
C LEU A 41 -13.40 -4.04 11.84
N GLU A 42 -13.01 -3.50 12.99
CA GLU A 42 -11.91 -4.00 13.80
C GLU A 42 -12.15 -5.44 14.25
N ASP A 43 -13.36 -5.75 14.74
CA ASP A 43 -13.74 -7.10 15.14
C ASP A 43 -13.59 -8.11 13.98
N LEU A 44 -14.04 -7.73 12.78
CA LEU A 44 -13.88 -8.58 11.58
C LEU A 44 -12.41 -8.78 11.18
N VAL A 45 -11.57 -7.76 11.37
CA VAL A 45 -10.13 -7.86 11.12
C VAL A 45 -9.46 -8.84 12.08
N VAL A 46 -9.87 -8.82 13.36
CA VAL A 46 -9.40 -9.80 14.35
C VAL A 46 -9.83 -11.20 13.96
N GLU A 47 -11.09 -11.41 13.60
CA GLU A 47 -11.60 -12.75 13.21
C GLU A 47 -10.86 -13.31 11.97
N ARG A 48 -10.49 -12.44 11.03
CA ARG A 48 -9.65 -12.80 9.88
C ARG A 48 -8.29 -13.31 10.33
N GLU A 49 -7.63 -12.58 11.21
CA GLU A 49 -6.29 -12.93 11.70
C GLU A 49 -6.29 -14.24 12.48
N GLU A 50 -7.30 -14.46 13.31
CA GLU A 50 -7.50 -15.74 14.01
C GLU A 50 -7.71 -16.90 13.04
N THR A 51 -8.55 -16.71 12.01
CA THR A 51 -8.82 -17.76 11.01
C THR A 51 -7.55 -18.07 10.20
N TYR A 52 -6.74 -17.07 9.89
CA TYR A 52 -5.45 -17.26 9.20
C TYR A 52 -4.42 -17.95 10.06
N ALA A 53 -4.36 -17.61 11.36
CA ALA A 53 -3.49 -18.30 12.31
C ALA A 53 -3.86 -19.79 12.39
N ALA A 54 -5.15 -20.11 12.45
CA ALA A 54 -5.62 -21.50 12.46
C ALA A 54 -5.24 -22.28 11.20
N ILE A 55 -5.33 -21.66 10.01
CA ILE A 55 -4.87 -22.31 8.76
C ILE A 55 -3.36 -22.56 8.81
N LYS A 56 -2.59 -21.60 9.31
CA LYS A 56 -1.13 -21.73 9.40
C LYS A 56 -0.69 -22.83 10.36
N GLU A 57 -1.35 -22.91 11.51
CA GLU A 57 -1.12 -23.99 12.49
C GLU A 57 -1.48 -25.35 11.89
N LEU A 58 -2.61 -25.45 11.19
CA LEU A 58 -3.02 -26.66 10.50
C LEU A 58 -2.03 -27.10 9.40
N ASP A 59 -1.55 -26.15 8.60
CA ASP A 59 -0.53 -26.40 7.56
C ASP A 59 0.78 -26.90 8.21
N PHE A 60 1.18 -26.32 9.36
CA PHE A 60 2.36 -26.76 10.11
C PHE A 60 2.22 -28.17 10.69
N ASP A 61 1.07 -28.50 11.28
CA ASP A 61 0.82 -29.84 11.82
C ASP A 61 0.83 -30.92 10.74
N HIS A 62 0.32 -30.61 9.54
CA HIS A 62 0.41 -31.50 8.39
C HIS A 62 1.85 -31.71 7.93
N GLU A 63 2.64 -30.63 7.82
CA GLU A 63 4.06 -30.69 7.45
C GLU A 63 4.89 -31.50 8.45
N MET A 64 4.54 -31.46 9.74
CA MET A 64 5.16 -32.29 10.77
C MET A 64 4.70 -33.75 10.78
N GLY A 65 3.70 -34.10 9.96
CA GLY A 65 3.11 -35.45 9.91
C GLY A 65 2.19 -35.77 11.10
N ASN A 66 1.73 -34.76 11.85
CA ASN A 66 0.78 -34.94 12.96
C ASN A 66 -0.64 -35.20 12.45
N LEU A 67 -0.96 -34.81 11.22
CA LEU A 67 -2.27 -35.00 10.59
C LEU A 67 -2.17 -35.83 9.31
N ALA A 68 -3.17 -36.69 9.09
CA ALA A 68 -3.35 -37.40 7.83
C ALA A 68 -3.87 -36.47 6.73
N ASP A 69 -3.50 -36.75 5.48
CA ASP A 69 -3.86 -35.93 4.32
C ASP A 69 -5.37 -35.68 4.20
N ALA A 70 -6.19 -36.72 4.39
CA ALA A 70 -7.65 -36.60 4.25
C ALA A 70 -8.26 -35.62 5.28
N ASP A 71 -7.82 -35.71 6.54
CA ASP A 71 -8.29 -34.84 7.63
C ASP A 71 -7.80 -33.41 7.44
N TYR A 72 -6.54 -33.24 7.06
CA TYR A 72 -5.96 -31.96 6.71
C TYR A 72 -6.76 -31.24 5.63
N GLN A 73 -7.05 -31.92 4.51
CA GLN A 73 -7.80 -31.32 3.40
C GLN A 73 -9.21 -30.90 3.84
N GLN A 74 -9.90 -31.73 4.64
CA GLN A 74 -11.23 -31.42 5.13
C GLN A 74 -11.24 -30.19 6.06
N LEU A 75 -10.33 -30.13 7.04
CA LEU A 75 -10.24 -29.02 7.97
C LEU A 75 -9.84 -27.74 7.25
N ARG A 76 -8.85 -27.82 6.35
CA ARG A 76 -8.35 -26.68 5.59
C ARG A 76 -9.43 -26.06 4.73
N GLU A 77 -10.24 -26.87 4.05
CA GLU A 77 -11.35 -26.38 3.24
C GLU A 77 -12.44 -25.70 4.08
N ARG A 78 -12.66 -26.17 5.32
CA ARG A 78 -13.57 -25.51 6.26
C ARG A 78 -13.06 -24.13 6.65
N TYR A 79 -11.79 -24.01 7.05
CA TYR A 79 -11.21 -22.72 7.44
C TYR A 79 -11.10 -21.75 6.27
N ARG A 80 -10.78 -22.23 5.06
CA ARG A 80 -10.76 -21.41 3.84
C ARG A 80 -12.11 -20.82 3.51
N ARG A 81 -13.19 -21.62 3.58
CA ARG A 81 -14.56 -21.10 3.38
C ARG A 81 -14.94 -20.05 4.41
N ARG A 82 -14.56 -20.25 5.69
CA ARG A 82 -14.77 -19.25 6.74
C ARG A 82 -14.02 -17.95 6.41
N ALA A 83 -12.75 -18.06 6.06
CA ALA A 83 -11.92 -16.91 5.71
C ALA A 83 -12.48 -16.12 4.51
N ALA A 84 -12.93 -16.82 3.47
CA ALA A 84 -13.56 -16.20 2.31
C ALA A 84 -14.80 -15.38 2.71
N GLY A 85 -15.65 -15.93 3.58
CA GLY A 85 -16.83 -15.22 4.08
C GLY A 85 -16.48 -13.95 4.86
N ILE A 86 -15.42 -13.99 5.69
CA ILE A 86 -14.96 -12.82 6.45
C ILE A 86 -14.44 -11.73 5.49
N LEU A 87 -13.67 -12.11 4.47
CA LEU A 87 -13.15 -11.16 3.47
C LEU A 87 -14.28 -10.49 2.68
N GLU A 88 -15.30 -11.26 2.26
CA GLU A 88 -16.47 -10.70 1.56
C GLU A 88 -17.22 -9.67 2.41
N GLU A 89 -17.34 -9.91 3.72
CA GLU A 89 -17.98 -8.96 4.64
C GLU A 89 -17.14 -7.71 4.84
N LEU A 90 -15.82 -7.85 5.01
CA LEU A 90 -14.89 -6.73 5.09
C LEU A 90 -14.96 -5.85 3.84
N ASP A 91 -14.94 -6.46 2.65
CA ASP A 91 -15.05 -5.76 1.38
C ASP A 91 -16.39 -5.00 1.28
N ARG A 92 -17.49 -5.61 1.74
CA ARG A 92 -18.81 -4.97 1.75
C ARG A 92 -18.83 -3.77 2.70
N MET A 93 -18.32 -3.91 3.91
CA MET A 93 -18.23 -2.81 4.88
C MET A 93 -17.39 -1.68 4.27
N GLN A 94 -16.19 -1.98 3.76
CA GLN A 94 -15.31 -1.01 3.14
C GLN A 94 -15.98 -0.31 1.94
N ALA A 95 -16.70 -1.03 1.09
CA ALA A 95 -17.46 -0.45 -0.02
C ALA A 95 -18.54 0.53 0.45
N VAL A 96 -19.25 0.22 1.54
CA VAL A 96 -20.21 1.14 2.16
C VAL A 96 -19.50 2.41 2.65
N SER A 97 -18.40 2.29 3.39
CA SER A 97 -17.63 3.46 3.86
C SER A 97 -17.11 4.33 2.70
N ALA A 98 -16.62 3.72 1.62
CA ALA A 98 -16.18 4.42 0.41
C ALA A 98 -17.34 5.11 -0.33
N ALA A 99 -18.52 4.47 -0.40
CA ALA A 99 -19.72 5.07 -0.98
C ALA A 99 -20.23 6.26 -0.17
N HIS A 100 -20.14 6.22 1.17
CA HIS A 100 -20.46 7.37 2.02
C HIS A 100 -19.43 8.50 1.89
N ALA A 101 -18.14 8.16 1.79
CA ALA A 101 -17.08 9.13 1.54
C ALA A 101 -17.28 9.85 0.19
N SER A 102 -17.65 9.13 -0.87
CA SER A 102 -17.90 9.72 -2.20
C SER A 102 -19.16 10.59 -2.25
N LYS A 103 -20.24 10.21 -1.53
CA LYS A 103 -21.47 11.00 -1.43
C LYS A 103 -21.27 12.31 -0.65
N SER A 104 -20.47 12.28 0.40
CA SER A 104 -20.06 13.48 1.17
C SER A 104 -19.21 14.44 0.32
N ARG A 105 -18.32 13.90 -0.51
CA ARG A 105 -17.46 14.66 -1.44
C ARG A 105 -18.22 15.24 -2.65
N SER A 106 -19.41 14.74 -2.98
CA SER A 106 -20.24 15.32 -4.04
C SER A 106 -21.05 16.55 -3.56
N ALA A 107 -21.23 16.73 -2.24
CA ALA A 107 -21.93 17.88 -1.65
C ALA A 107 -20.99 19.08 -1.39
N THR A 108 -19.68 18.87 -1.37
CA THR A 108 -18.68 19.94 -1.30
C THR A 108 -17.67 19.71 -2.41
N ASN A 109 -17.64 20.60 -3.41
CA ASN A 109 -16.62 20.63 -4.47
C ASN A 109 -15.24 20.99 -3.89
N ARG A 110 -14.74 20.17 -2.95
CA ARG A 110 -13.43 20.27 -2.32
C ARG A 110 -12.56 19.21 -2.95
N LYS A 111 -11.49 19.69 -3.59
CA LYS A 111 -10.41 18.87 -4.12
C LYS A 111 -9.98 17.85 -3.04
N PRO A 112 -9.88 16.55 -3.35
CA PRO A 112 -9.32 15.56 -2.44
C PRO A 112 -8.07 16.10 -1.77
N LEU A 113 -8.03 16.04 -0.43
CA LEU A 113 -6.76 16.20 0.26
C LEU A 113 -5.89 15.01 -0.16
N PRO A 114 -4.66 15.24 -0.66
CA PRO A 114 -3.82 14.16 -1.16
C PRO A 114 -3.54 13.14 -0.05
N SER A 115 -3.56 11.86 -0.40
CA SER A 115 -3.17 10.81 0.54
C SER A 115 -1.67 10.93 0.85
N SER A 116 -1.23 10.30 1.94
CA SER A 116 0.20 10.18 2.28
C SER A 116 0.99 9.53 1.13
N GLU A 117 0.39 8.57 0.41
CA GLU A 117 0.98 7.92 -0.76
C GLU A 117 1.21 8.92 -1.91
N ASP A 118 0.23 9.78 -2.20
CA ASP A 118 0.34 10.81 -3.23
C ASP A 118 1.47 11.82 -2.93
N GLU A 119 1.68 12.14 -1.64
CA GLU A 119 2.74 13.03 -1.20
C GLU A 119 4.13 12.39 -1.37
N ILE A 120 4.25 11.12 -0.98
CA ILE A 120 5.47 10.34 -1.16
C ILE A 120 5.82 10.24 -2.65
N GLU A 121 4.86 9.91 -3.52
CA GLU A 121 5.12 9.76 -4.95
C GLU A 121 5.58 11.09 -5.59
N ARG A 122 4.97 12.21 -5.19
CA ARG A 122 5.39 13.56 -5.62
C ARG A 122 6.81 13.88 -5.19
N GLU A 123 7.18 13.58 -3.95
CA GLU A 123 8.53 13.85 -3.44
C GLU A 123 9.58 12.95 -4.11
N VAL A 124 9.27 11.67 -4.38
CA VAL A 124 10.15 10.77 -5.16
C VAL A 124 10.39 11.33 -6.56
N ARG A 125 9.34 11.78 -7.25
CA ARG A 125 9.44 12.38 -8.59
C ARG A 125 10.30 13.63 -8.57
N ARG A 126 10.12 14.49 -7.57
CA ARG A 126 10.93 15.71 -7.37
C ARG A 126 12.40 15.38 -7.15
N ARG A 127 12.72 14.35 -6.36
CA ARG A 127 14.10 13.90 -6.13
C ARG A 127 14.72 13.30 -7.39
N ARG A 128 13.99 12.47 -8.14
CA ARG A 128 14.46 11.90 -9.41
C ARG A 128 14.72 12.98 -10.47
N ALA A 129 13.84 13.98 -10.58
CA ALA A 129 14.02 15.10 -11.52
C ALA A 129 15.20 16.02 -11.14
N ARG A 130 15.50 16.13 -9.85
CA ARG A 130 16.66 16.90 -9.33
C ARG A 130 17.97 16.13 -9.41
N ARG A 131 17.94 14.79 -9.50
CA ARG A 131 19.12 13.98 -9.70
C ARG A 131 19.58 14.16 -11.15
N ARG A 132 20.44 15.16 -11.37
CA ARG A 132 21.17 15.30 -12.62
C ARG A 132 22.04 14.04 -12.79
N PRO A 133 22.00 13.33 -13.93
CA PRO A 133 23.09 12.42 -14.26
C PRO A 133 24.39 13.23 -14.23
N SER A 134 25.42 12.73 -13.56
CA SER A 134 26.73 13.37 -13.58
C SER A 134 27.20 13.47 -15.03
N PRO A 135 27.80 14.60 -15.45
CA PRO A 135 28.18 14.85 -16.84
C PRO A 135 29.44 14.11 -17.28
N ASP A 136 29.99 13.23 -16.44
CA ASP A 136 31.14 12.42 -16.79
C ASP A 136 30.71 11.32 -17.75
N VAL A 137 30.95 11.56 -19.03
CA VAL A 137 30.73 10.63 -20.14
C VAL A 137 31.60 9.39 -19.91
N GLY A 138 31.02 8.40 -19.23
CA GLY A 138 31.61 7.08 -19.04
C GLY A 138 31.10 6.12 -20.11
N THR A 139 31.96 5.18 -20.44
CA THR A 139 31.83 4.11 -21.43
C THR A 139 30.43 3.46 -21.53
N THR A 140 30.11 2.87 -22.67
CA THR A 140 28.89 2.05 -22.83
C THR A 140 28.96 0.76 -22.02
N CYS A 141 27.84 0.35 -21.44
CA CYS A 141 27.71 -0.92 -20.74
C CYS A 141 27.98 -2.09 -21.69
N PRO A 142 28.91 -3.01 -21.35
CA PRO A 142 29.24 -4.15 -22.22
C PRO A 142 28.11 -5.17 -22.33
N SER A 143 27.13 -5.15 -21.42
CA SER A 143 25.99 -6.08 -21.45
C SER A 143 24.78 -5.58 -22.25
N CYS A 144 24.50 -4.27 -22.24
CA CYS A 144 23.28 -3.72 -22.85
C CYS A 144 23.48 -2.50 -23.75
N GLY A 145 24.70 -1.94 -23.79
CA GLY A 145 25.01 -0.73 -24.54
C GLY A 145 24.56 0.60 -23.89
N GLY A 146 23.93 0.58 -22.72
CA GLY A 146 23.50 1.79 -22.00
C GLY A 146 24.68 2.67 -21.55
N SER A 147 24.47 3.98 -21.44
CA SER A 147 25.50 4.92 -20.96
C SER A 147 25.82 4.71 -19.48
N LEU A 148 27.11 4.65 -19.12
CA LEU A 148 27.57 4.60 -17.74
C LEU A 148 28.20 5.93 -17.34
N ALA A 149 28.12 6.31 -16.06
CA ALA A 149 29.00 7.32 -15.48
C ALA A 149 30.31 6.67 -15.00
N LEU A 150 31.39 7.46 -14.88
CA LEU A 150 32.71 6.97 -14.45
C LEU A 150 32.69 6.27 -13.07
N GLU A 151 31.75 6.64 -12.20
CA GLU A 151 31.62 6.12 -10.84
C GLU A 151 30.45 5.13 -10.69
N ASP A 152 29.79 4.76 -11.79
CA ASP A 152 28.70 3.79 -11.73
C ASP A 152 29.25 2.42 -11.28
N ARG A 153 28.68 1.90 -10.19
CA ARG A 153 28.89 0.50 -9.76
C ARG A 153 27.90 -0.46 -10.43
N PHE A 154 26.81 0.07 -10.99
CA PHE A 154 25.75 -0.66 -11.67
C PHE A 154 25.20 0.16 -12.84
N CYS A 155 24.86 -0.51 -13.95
CA CYS A 155 24.21 0.12 -15.08
C CYS A 155 22.76 0.51 -14.74
N ALA A 156 22.39 1.78 -14.89
CA ALA A 156 21.01 2.24 -14.65
C ALA A 156 19.97 1.68 -15.65
N ALA A 157 20.41 1.15 -16.79
CA ALA A 157 19.53 0.60 -17.83
C ALA A 157 19.23 -0.90 -17.64
N CYS A 158 20.23 -1.72 -17.32
CA CYS A 158 20.08 -3.18 -17.22
C CYS A 158 20.43 -3.78 -15.85
N GLY A 159 20.95 -2.98 -14.92
CA GLY A 159 21.32 -3.44 -13.57
C GLY A 159 22.63 -4.21 -13.47
N THR A 160 23.34 -4.47 -14.57
CA THR A 160 24.63 -5.18 -14.54
C THR A 160 25.66 -4.39 -13.73
N ALA A 161 26.35 -5.07 -12.81
CA ALA A 161 27.46 -4.47 -12.08
C ALA A 161 28.59 -4.08 -13.03
N VAL A 162 29.08 -2.86 -12.90
CA VAL A 162 30.14 -2.28 -13.72
C VAL A 162 31.22 -1.71 -12.81
N GLY A 163 32.43 -1.52 -13.33
CA GLY A 163 33.56 -1.05 -12.51
C GLY A 163 34.17 -2.08 -11.55
N ARG A 164 33.84 -3.38 -11.71
CA ARG A 164 34.55 -4.47 -11.02
C ARG A 164 35.81 -4.87 -11.78
N GLN A 165 36.91 -5.07 -11.07
CA GLN A 165 38.18 -5.58 -11.61
C GLN A 165 38.28 -7.09 -11.36
N ARG A 166 39.06 -7.83 -12.16
CA ARG A 166 39.24 -9.28 -11.99
C ARG A 166 40.55 -9.58 -11.27
N CYS A 167 40.49 -10.39 -10.22
CA CYS A 167 41.67 -10.82 -9.49
C CYS A 167 42.63 -11.55 -10.46
N PRO A 168 43.92 -11.16 -10.54
CA PRO A 168 44.86 -11.79 -11.47
C PRO A 168 45.20 -13.24 -11.11
N GLU A 169 45.03 -13.64 -9.85
CA GLU A 169 45.35 -14.99 -9.37
C GLU A 169 44.20 -15.98 -9.58
N CYS A 170 42.95 -15.60 -9.26
CA CYS A 170 41.81 -16.52 -9.29
C CYS A 170 40.66 -16.12 -10.23
N GLY A 171 40.71 -14.93 -10.83
CA GLY A 171 39.69 -14.42 -11.75
C GLY A 171 38.41 -13.90 -11.09
N THR A 172 38.27 -13.96 -9.76
CA THR A 172 37.09 -13.45 -9.05
C THR A 172 37.02 -11.92 -9.13
N ASP A 173 35.82 -11.39 -9.32
CA ASP A 173 35.57 -9.95 -9.36
C ASP A 173 35.78 -9.29 -7.98
N TYR A 174 36.47 -8.15 -7.95
CA TYR A 174 36.69 -7.32 -6.76
C TYR A 174 36.38 -5.83 -7.05
N GLY A 175 36.09 -5.08 -5.99
CA GLY A 175 35.84 -3.65 -6.04
C GLY A 175 37.15 -2.83 -5.99
N PRO A 176 37.18 -1.61 -6.56
CA PRO A 176 38.40 -0.81 -6.66
C PRO A 176 39.05 -0.47 -5.29
N ASP A 177 38.29 -0.53 -4.20
CA ASP A 177 38.75 -0.25 -2.83
C ASP A 177 39.19 -1.52 -2.07
N ASP A 178 39.07 -2.71 -2.67
CA ASP A 178 39.44 -3.97 -2.02
C ASP A 178 40.96 -4.14 -2.01
N LEU A 179 41.54 -4.30 -0.81
CA LEU A 179 42.98 -4.54 -0.63
C LEU A 179 43.37 -6.01 -0.87
N PHE A 180 42.44 -6.94 -0.65
CA PHE A 180 42.63 -8.38 -0.78
C PHE A 180 41.44 -9.04 -1.46
N CYS A 181 41.69 -10.10 -2.22
CA CYS A 181 40.63 -10.88 -2.85
C CYS A 181 39.88 -11.72 -1.80
N GLY A 182 38.57 -11.52 -1.68
CA GLY A 182 37.71 -12.28 -0.76
C GLY A 182 37.58 -13.79 -1.06
N SER A 183 38.02 -14.24 -2.24
CA SER A 183 37.95 -15.67 -2.62
C SER A 183 39.28 -16.42 -2.43
N CYS A 184 40.41 -15.82 -2.81
CA CYS A 184 41.72 -16.50 -2.74
C CYS A 184 42.71 -15.86 -1.77
N GLY A 185 42.40 -14.69 -1.19
CA GLY A 185 43.28 -13.97 -0.27
C GLY A 185 44.45 -13.22 -0.92
N ALA A 186 44.57 -13.22 -2.25
CA ALA A 186 45.64 -12.50 -2.95
C ALA A 186 45.58 -10.99 -2.70
N SER A 187 46.75 -10.36 -2.54
CA SER A 187 46.86 -8.90 -2.42
C SER A 187 46.56 -8.22 -3.75
N LEU A 188 45.67 -7.23 -3.72
CA LEU A 188 45.20 -6.48 -4.88
C LEU A 188 45.86 -5.10 -4.99
N ALA A 189 46.80 -4.78 -4.08
CA ALA A 189 47.46 -3.48 -3.94
C ALA A 189 48.32 -3.01 -5.15
N ALA A 190 48.40 -3.80 -6.23
CA ALA A 190 49.17 -3.46 -7.43
C ALA A 190 48.41 -2.56 -8.44
N GLY A 191 47.13 -2.22 -8.20
CA GLY A 191 46.32 -1.41 -9.11
C GLY A 191 46.34 0.11 -8.88
N VAL A 192 47.01 0.61 -7.84
CA VAL A 192 47.04 2.04 -7.47
C VAL A 192 48.47 2.57 -7.47
N ALA A 193 49.15 2.49 -8.61
CA ALA A 193 50.35 3.28 -8.87
C ALA A 193 49.97 4.38 -9.88
N ARG A 194 50.08 5.64 -9.44
CA ARG A 194 50.06 6.83 -10.29
C ARG A 194 51.28 6.86 -11.21
#